data_AF-A0A5K3EKG6-F1
#
_entry.id   AF-A0A5K3EKG6-F1
#
_cell.length_a   1.000
_cell.length_b   1.000
_cell.length_c   1.000
_cell.angle_alpha   90.00
_cell.angle_beta   90.00
_cell.angle_gamma   90.00
#
_symmetry.space_group_name_H-M   'P 1'
#
loop_
_entity.id
_entity.type
_entity.pdbx_description
1 polymer ?
#
loop_
_entity_poly.entity_id
_entity_poly.type
_entity_poly.pdbx_seq_one_letter_code
_entity_poly.pdbx_strand_id
1 'polypeptide(L)'
;MEYLLDPLICHIQRPVKKPLFSCDSLPYTPPKVHKECLDHILTLAEESLFTWADWTISLPPSQLTSSFDNNEAPNVGKIFVHEDFKECHRLAKDSHCKSRRLNKTQLLQLHSLGQFDIESKSFPGHVHSWRICGALQKGTLRTLESLKKDMQKALFYLVIKAKDRFFGDYFSIKVAIFAFTDFLQVLFDLFIGWPHVHQDEIDRRLLEERLEFSTSDLTVKSTNRQILESFWNYVERVSYLPEDINLAEEEGQAPMPPFTFVTPSKLPIDLRLYDNQLLERCLVVINQLRREVHEGWFDGFKSTLCASLKSSGKTDAETKEIIYARGLREYATRLFKAIRDSEAIQAISPTIGEALIQQATFSLAVAESKASLSASWLAHKAAAELRMKKTHPILWSIPQWRKQHMVKAKTAFMKKSYGKEKVCPLHSTMGQAVASSK
;
A
#
# COMPACT_ATOMS: atom_id res chain seq x y z
N MET A 1 65.84 9.01 -4.81
CA MET A 1 64.50 9.62 -4.79
C MET A 1 64.53 10.88 -5.65
N GLU A 2 64.57 10.76 -6.99
CA GLU A 2 64.51 11.94 -7.87
C GLU A 2 64.10 11.60 -9.34
N TYR A 3 63.60 10.40 -9.61
CA TYR A 3 63.20 9.96 -10.96
C TYR A 3 61.70 9.62 -11.09
N LEU A 4 60.84 10.11 -10.20
CA LEU A 4 59.42 9.72 -10.16
C LEU A 4 58.42 10.82 -10.56
N LEU A 5 58.88 11.97 -11.04
CA LEU A 5 57.99 13.04 -11.48
C LEU A 5 58.44 13.58 -12.84
N ASP A 6 58.35 12.72 -13.85
CA ASP A 6 58.32 13.20 -15.23
C ASP A 6 56.87 13.64 -15.52
N PRO A 7 56.59 14.94 -15.76
CA PRO A 7 55.23 15.46 -15.94
C PRO A 7 54.55 14.99 -17.24
N LEU A 8 55.19 14.12 -18.02
CA LEU A 8 54.72 13.56 -19.29
C LEU A 8 53.82 12.31 -19.16
N ILE A 9 53.59 11.77 -17.96
CA ILE A 9 52.84 10.50 -17.78
C ILE A 9 51.34 10.65 -18.10
N CYS A 10 50.79 11.87 -18.10
CA CYS A 10 49.38 12.13 -18.42
C CYS A 10 49.26 13.08 -19.62
N HIS A 11 49.54 12.60 -20.83
CA HIS A 11 49.22 13.36 -22.04
C HIS A 11 47.71 13.29 -22.31
N ILE A 12 46.95 14.24 -21.76
CA ILE A 12 45.52 14.40 -22.09
C ILE A 12 45.45 14.96 -23.50
N GLN A 13 45.06 14.14 -24.49
CA GLN A 13 44.78 14.63 -25.84
C GLN A 13 43.59 15.59 -25.78
N ARG A 14 43.68 16.74 -26.46
CA ARG A 14 42.54 17.68 -26.54
C ARG A 14 41.40 16.99 -27.32
N PRO A 15 40.19 16.88 -26.75
CA PRO A 15 39.09 16.19 -27.39
C PRO A 15 38.68 16.90 -28.69
N VAL A 16 38.23 16.11 -29.68
CA VAL A 16 37.82 16.62 -30.99
C VAL A 16 36.35 17.02 -30.92
N LYS A 17 36.03 18.28 -31.29
CA LYS A 17 34.66 18.78 -31.35
C LYS A 17 33.94 18.17 -32.56
N LYS A 18 32.69 17.73 -32.37
CA LYS A 18 31.82 17.32 -33.47
C LYS A 18 31.11 18.57 -34.04
N PRO A 19 31.14 18.81 -35.36
CA PRO A 19 30.34 19.87 -35.96
C PRO A 19 28.84 19.55 -35.79
N LEU A 20 28.05 20.54 -35.36
CA LEU A 20 26.62 20.36 -35.09
C LEU A 20 25.77 20.37 -36.36
N PHE A 21 26.23 21.06 -37.40
CA PHE A 21 25.49 21.23 -38.65
C PHE A 21 26.23 20.56 -39.79
N SER A 22 25.57 19.62 -40.47
CA SER A 22 26.01 19.11 -41.76
C SER A 22 25.41 20.00 -42.85
N CYS A 23 26.16 20.32 -43.93
CA CYS A 23 25.69 21.23 -45.00
C CYS A 23 24.31 20.86 -45.58
N ASP A 24 23.87 19.61 -45.43
CA ASP A 24 22.59 19.11 -45.97
C ASP A 24 21.37 19.36 -45.06
N SER A 25 21.54 19.83 -43.82
CA SER A 25 20.43 20.01 -42.86
C SER A 25 19.84 21.42 -42.79
N LEU A 26 20.35 22.36 -43.58
CA LEU A 26 19.89 23.77 -43.56
C LEU A 26 18.88 24.05 -44.68
N PRO A 27 17.78 24.78 -44.41
CA PRO A 27 16.81 25.16 -45.44
C PRO A 27 17.46 26.13 -46.46
N TYR A 28 17.11 25.98 -47.75
CA TYR A 28 17.65 26.81 -48.83
C TYR A 28 17.34 28.30 -48.59
N THR A 29 18.38 29.11 -48.39
CA THR A 29 18.25 30.57 -48.23
C THR A 29 19.10 31.32 -49.26
N PRO A 30 18.73 32.57 -49.63
CA PRO A 30 19.45 33.33 -50.65
C PRO A 30 20.92 33.59 -50.27
N PRO A 31 21.87 33.52 -51.22
CA PRO A 31 23.31 33.48 -50.93
C PRO A 31 23.87 34.75 -50.27
N LYS A 32 23.17 35.89 -50.34
CA LYS A 32 23.55 37.12 -49.64
C LYS A 32 23.28 37.05 -48.14
N VAL A 33 22.13 36.51 -47.74
CA VAL A 33 21.73 36.40 -46.33
C VAL A 33 22.50 35.29 -45.61
N HIS A 34 22.87 34.24 -46.35
CA HIS A 34 23.67 33.13 -45.83
C HIS A 34 25.04 33.60 -45.33
N LYS A 35 25.76 34.40 -46.14
CA LYS A 35 27.12 34.86 -45.83
C LYS A 35 27.19 35.96 -44.78
N GLU A 36 26.22 36.88 -44.75
CA GLU A 36 26.29 38.04 -43.85
C GLU A 36 25.83 37.69 -42.42
N CYS A 37 24.78 36.88 -42.28
CA CYS A 37 24.18 36.62 -40.95
C CYS A 37 24.27 35.15 -40.54
N LEU A 38 24.01 34.22 -41.46
CA LEU A 38 23.90 32.81 -41.11
C LEU A 38 25.27 32.22 -40.72
N ASP A 39 26.33 32.53 -41.48
CA ASP A 39 27.67 32.02 -41.18
C ASP A 39 28.19 32.52 -39.82
N HIS A 40 27.91 33.78 -39.46
CA HIS A 40 28.27 34.32 -38.14
C HIS A 40 27.50 33.64 -37.01
N ILE A 41 26.19 33.43 -37.19
CA ILE A 41 25.34 32.76 -36.18
C ILE A 41 25.72 31.29 -36.06
N LEU A 42 26.03 30.61 -37.17
CA LEU A 42 26.48 29.21 -37.16
C LEU A 42 27.84 29.07 -36.48
N THR A 43 28.78 29.98 -36.73
CA THR A 43 30.08 30.00 -36.05
C THR A 43 29.90 30.22 -34.54
N LEU A 44 29.07 31.18 -34.14
CA LEU A 44 28.74 31.43 -32.72
C LEU A 44 28.01 30.25 -32.07
N ALA A 45 27.12 29.58 -32.83
CA ALA A 45 26.41 28.41 -32.37
C ALA A 45 27.36 27.21 -32.19
N GLU A 46 28.32 26.98 -33.08
CA GLU A 46 29.32 25.92 -32.94
C GLU A 46 30.35 26.20 -31.83
N GLU A 47 30.62 27.48 -31.54
CA GLU A 47 31.45 27.87 -30.40
C GLU A 47 30.74 27.67 -29.06
N SER A 48 29.46 28.01 -28.97
CA SER A 48 28.67 28.00 -27.73
C SER A 48 27.99 26.65 -27.43
N LEU A 49 27.51 25.97 -28.47
CA LEU A 49 26.86 24.67 -28.42
C LEU A 49 27.78 23.70 -29.17
N PHE A 50 28.57 22.92 -28.44
CA PHE A 50 29.36 21.85 -29.05
C PHE A 50 29.07 20.54 -28.34
N THR A 51 29.14 19.44 -29.10
CA THR A 51 29.17 18.09 -28.56
C THR A 51 30.53 17.48 -28.91
N TRP A 52 31.14 16.78 -27.95
CA TRP A 52 32.40 16.09 -28.20
C TRP A 52 32.15 14.84 -29.04
N ALA A 53 32.95 14.63 -30.09
CA ALA A 53 32.82 13.44 -30.94
C ALA A 53 33.27 12.19 -30.19
N ASP A 54 34.48 12.24 -29.64
CA ASP A 54 35.06 11.19 -28.82
C ASP A 54 35.79 11.81 -27.62
N TRP A 55 35.39 11.40 -26.41
CA TRP A 55 36.09 11.74 -25.16
C TRP A 55 36.64 10.46 -24.55
N THR A 56 37.74 9.95 -25.10
CA THR A 56 38.42 8.77 -24.59
C THR A 56 39.60 9.19 -23.71
N ILE A 57 39.42 9.04 -22.39
CA ILE A 57 40.51 9.21 -21.42
C ILE A 57 41.34 7.92 -21.42
N SER A 58 42.48 7.92 -22.11
CA SER A 58 43.45 6.82 -22.02
C SER A 58 44.27 6.94 -20.73
N LEU A 59 43.81 6.29 -19.67
CA LEU A 59 44.58 6.17 -18.42
C LEU A 59 45.83 5.31 -18.66
N PRO A 60 46.96 5.60 -17.99
CA PRO A 60 48.12 4.70 -18.04
C PRO A 60 47.71 3.31 -17.53
N PRO A 61 48.11 2.23 -18.22
CA PRO A 61 47.74 0.87 -17.83
C PRO A 61 48.29 0.58 -16.43
N SER A 62 47.44 0.10 -15.53
CA SER A 62 47.87 -0.27 -14.19
C SER A 62 48.81 -1.48 -14.26
N GLN A 63 49.95 -1.41 -13.57
CA GLN A 63 50.89 -2.53 -13.49
C GLN A 63 50.30 -3.77 -12.78
N LEU A 64 49.10 -3.66 -12.21
CA LEU A 64 48.37 -4.73 -11.53
C LEU A 64 47.26 -5.35 -12.40
N THR A 65 46.93 -4.74 -13.55
CA THR A 65 45.89 -5.24 -14.47
C THR A 65 46.56 -5.62 -15.79
N SER A 66 46.96 -6.88 -15.90
CA SER A 66 47.51 -7.43 -17.13
C SER A 66 46.45 -7.45 -18.23
N SER A 67 46.75 -6.90 -19.40
CA SER A 67 46.12 -7.25 -20.66
C SER A 67 46.19 -8.76 -20.88
N PHE A 68 45.06 -9.38 -21.21
CA PHE A 68 44.84 -10.83 -21.26
C PHE A 68 45.67 -11.61 -22.31
N ASP A 69 46.56 -10.97 -23.07
CA ASP A 69 47.10 -11.55 -24.31
C ASP A 69 48.56 -12.01 -24.29
N ASN A 70 49.35 -11.80 -23.22
CA ASN A 70 50.74 -12.28 -23.19
C ASN A 70 51.02 -13.25 -22.03
N ASN A 71 51.40 -14.47 -22.40
CA ASN A 71 51.59 -15.66 -21.55
C ASN A 71 52.74 -15.60 -20.50
N GLU A 72 53.33 -14.43 -20.21
CA GLU A 72 54.50 -14.32 -19.33
C GLU A 72 54.44 -13.13 -18.36
N ALA A 73 53.25 -12.75 -17.87
CA ALA A 73 53.12 -11.82 -16.74
C ALA A 73 52.79 -12.56 -15.42
N PRO A 74 53.40 -12.18 -14.29
CA PRO A 74 53.12 -12.79 -13.00
C PRO A 74 51.68 -12.45 -12.58
N ASN A 75 50.82 -13.46 -12.63
CA ASN A 75 49.43 -13.36 -12.20
C ASN A 75 49.40 -12.88 -10.74
N VAL A 76 48.99 -11.64 -10.49
CA VAL A 76 49.03 -10.99 -9.16
C VAL A 76 48.23 -11.81 -8.14
N GLY A 77 47.21 -12.55 -8.58
CA GLY A 77 46.48 -13.50 -7.75
C GLY A 77 47.34 -14.64 -7.19
N LYS A 78 48.43 -15.05 -7.87
CA LYS A 78 49.39 -16.05 -7.36
C LYS A 78 50.31 -15.50 -6.27
N ILE A 79 50.57 -14.18 -6.24
CA ILE A 79 51.39 -13.53 -5.21
C ILE A 79 50.67 -13.57 -3.84
N PHE A 80 49.33 -13.53 -3.87
CA PHE A 80 48.50 -13.60 -2.66
C PHE A 80 48.07 -15.02 -2.26
N VAL A 81 48.43 -16.05 -3.02
CA VAL A 81 48.14 -17.47 -2.68
C VAL A 81 49.41 -18.08 -2.07
N HIS A 82 49.48 -18.07 -0.74
CA HIS A 82 50.55 -18.76 -0.01
C HIS A 82 50.54 -20.26 -0.32
N GLU A 83 51.70 -20.89 -0.51
CA GLU A 83 51.79 -22.31 -0.90
C GLU A 83 51.14 -23.27 0.12
N ASP A 84 50.99 -22.82 1.36
CA ASP A 84 50.33 -23.53 2.48
C ASP A 84 48.81 -23.66 2.31
N PHE A 85 48.18 -22.92 1.39
CA PHE A 85 46.74 -23.03 1.10
C PHE A 85 46.37 -24.22 0.20
N LYS A 86 47.34 -25.06 -0.21
CA LYS A 86 47.05 -26.36 -0.88
C LYS A 86 46.55 -27.44 0.09
N GLU A 87 45.98 -27.04 1.22
CA GLU A 87 45.43 -27.94 2.23
C GLU A 87 44.41 -28.92 1.63
N CYS A 88 43.50 -28.47 0.75
CA CYS A 88 42.50 -29.32 0.12
C CYS A 88 43.12 -30.50 -0.65
N HIS A 89 44.23 -30.27 -1.35
CA HIS A 89 44.95 -31.32 -2.08
C HIS A 89 45.62 -32.33 -1.14
N ARG A 90 46.14 -31.83 0.00
CA ARG A 90 46.72 -32.66 1.06
C ARG A 90 45.66 -33.46 1.80
N LEU A 91 44.47 -32.90 2.02
CA LEU A 91 43.32 -33.61 2.63
C LEU A 91 42.73 -34.68 1.71
N ALA A 92 42.89 -34.52 0.39
CA ALA A 92 42.48 -35.50 -0.62
C ALA A 92 43.29 -36.81 -0.58
N LYS A 93 44.54 -36.73 -0.10
CA LYS A 93 45.51 -37.83 -0.15
C LYS A 93 45.76 -38.38 1.26
N ASP A 94 45.95 -39.69 1.33
CA ASP A 94 46.34 -40.40 2.54
C ASP A 94 47.87 -40.34 2.75
N SER A 95 48.37 -40.81 3.89
CA SER A 95 49.80 -40.84 4.25
C SER A 95 50.68 -41.55 3.22
N HIS A 96 50.10 -42.43 2.40
CA HIS A 96 50.76 -43.14 1.29
C HIS A 96 50.54 -42.48 -0.08
N CYS A 97 50.15 -41.20 -0.14
CA CYS A 97 49.85 -40.43 -1.36
C CYS A 97 48.73 -40.98 -2.26
N LYS A 98 47.95 -41.95 -1.79
CA LYS A 98 46.75 -42.47 -2.49
C LYS A 98 45.51 -41.64 -2.14
N SER A 99 44.53 -41.59 -3.04
CA SER A 99 43.26 -40.91 -2.78
C SER A 99 42.58 -41.49 -1.55
N ARG A 100 42.22 -40.62 -0.60
CA ARG A 100 41.59 -41.01 0.65
C ARG A 100 40.17 -41.52 0.38
N ARG A 101 39.84 -42.70 0.92
CA ARG A 101 38.47 -43.22 0.88
C ARG A 101 37.59 -42.45 1.86
N LEU A 102 36.37 -42.11 1.41
CA LEU A 102 35.39 -41.41 2.23
C LEU A 102 34.91 -42.28 3.41
N ASN A 103 34.72 -41.65 4.57
CA ASN A 103 34.14 -42.29 5.75
C ASN A 103 32.63 -42.56 5.55
N LYS A 104 32.06 -43.48 6.33
CA LYS A 104 30.62 -43.80 6.29
C LYS A 104 29.75 -42.56 6.52
N THR A 105 30.14 -41.66 7.42
CA THR A 105 29.45 -40.39 7.68
C THR A 105 29.47 -39.46 6.47
N GLN A 106 30.63 -39.33 5.81
CA GLN A 106 30.80 -38.53 4.60
C GLN A 106 30.01 -39.10 3.42
N LEU A 107 29.95 -40.43 3.30
CA LEU A 107 29.11 -41.10 2.30
C LEU A 107 27.62 -40.84 2.53
N LEU A 108 27.15 -40.81 3.78
CA LEU A 108 25.77 -40.45 4.11
C LEU A 108 25.46 -38.97 3.80
N GLN A 109 26.39 -38.07 4.10
CA GLN A 109 26.29 -36.65 3.72
C GLN A 109 26.24 -36.50 2.20
N LEU A 110 27.08 -37.23 1.49
CA LEU A 110 27.10 -37.23 0.03
C LEU A 110 25.79 -37.77 -0.56
N HIS A 111 25.24 -38.83 0.01
CA HIS A 111 23.95 -39.38 -0.41
C HIS A 111 22.78 -38.41 -0.17
N SER A 112 22.76 -37.73 0.98
CA SER A 112 21.66 -36.82 1.36
C SER A 112 21.74 -35.44 0.72
N LEU A 113 22.93 -34.83 0.68
CA LEU A 113 23.14 -33.42 0.30
C LEU A 113 23.98 -33.24 -0.98
N GLY A 114 24.61 -34.29 -1.51
CA GLY A 114 25.56 -34.18 -2.64
C GLY A 114 26.84 -33.43 -2.28
N GLN A 115 27.09 -33.25 -0.98
CA GLN A 115 28.29 -32.63 -0.44
C GLN A 115 28.69 -33.34 0.85
N PHE A 116 29.97 -33.30 1.18
CA PHE A 116 30.48 -33.83 2.45
C PHE A 116 31.52 -32.87 3.01
N ASP A 117 31.64 -32.87 4.33
CA ASP A 117 32.52 -31.95 5.04
C ASP A 117 33.75 -32.69 5.57
N ILE A 118 34.91 -32.02 5.50
CA ILE A 118 36.18 -32.49 6.06
C ILE A 118 36.74 -31.39 6.96
N GLU A 119 37.11 -31.72 8.19
CA GLU A 119 37.77 -30.80 9.10
C GLU A 119 39.15 -30.37 8.57
N SER A 120 39.44 -29.07 8.67
CA SER A 120 40.76 -28.52 8.36
C SER A 120 41.78 -28.99 9.41
N LYS A 121 42.95 -29.43 8.95
CA LYS A 121 44.11 -29.74 9.78
C LYS A 121 44.92 -28.48 10.11
N SER A 122 44.90 -27.50 9.22
CA SER A 122 45.63 -26.23 9.39
C SER A 122 44.87 -25.24 10.27
N PHE A 123 43.53 -25.29 10.27
CA PHE A 123 42.67 -24.36 11.00
C PHE A 123 41.63 -25.13 11.84
N PRO A 124 41.92 -25.45 13.11
CA PRO A 124 40.99 -26.19 13.96
C PRO A 124 39.67 -25.43 14.15
N GLY A 125 38.55 -26.12 13.97
CA GLY A 125 37.20 -25.53 14.02
C GLY A 125 36.63 -25.10 12.65
N HIS A 126 37.46 -25.10 11.59
CA HIS A 126 36.99 -24.85 10.22
C HIS A 126 36.79 -26.15 9.45
N VAL A 127 35.77 -26.18 8.59
CA VAL A 127 35.44 -27.33 7.73
C VAL A 127 35.50 -26.95 6.26
N HIS A 128 36.08 -27.84 5.46
CA HIS A 128 36.07 -27.78 4.00
C HIS A 128 34.89 -28.58 3.47
N SER A 129 33.97 -27.92 2.77
CA SER A 129 32.82 -28.57 2.14
C SER A 129 33.13 -28.94 0.69
N TRP A 130 33.11 -30.23 0.40
CA TRP A 130 33.40 -30.79 -0.91
C TRP A 130 32.09 -31.12 -1.59
N ARG A 131 31.85 -30.51 -2.76
CA ARG A 131 30.61 -30.67 -3.52
C ARG A 131 30.87 -31.43 -4.80
N ILE A 132 30.08 -32.46 -5.05
CA ILE A 132 30.09 -33.16 -6.33
C ILE A 132 29.27 -32.38 -7.36
N CYS A 133 29.67 -32.44 -8.63
CA CYS A 133 28.91 -31.87 -9.72
C CYS A 133 27.46 -32.40 -9.69
N GLY A 134 26.49 -31.49 -9.81
CA GLY A 134 25.07 -31.83 -9.71
C GLY A 134 24.56 -32.82 -10.77
N ALA A 135 25.30 -32.99 -11.87
CA ALA A 135 25.02 -33.99 -12.90
C ALA A 135 25.33 -35.44 -12.45
N LEU A 136 26.30 -35.62 -11.55
CA LEU A 136 26.69 -36.92 -11.02
C LEU A 136 25.88 -37.29 -9.78
N GLN A 137 25.92 -36.42 -8.76
CA GLN A 137 25.23 -36.71 -7.49
C GLN A 137 24.83 -35.42 -6.77
N LYS A 138 23.54 -35.07 -6.87
CA LYS A 138 22.95 -33.87 -6.25
C LYS A 138 22.52 -34.06 -4.80
N GLY A 139 22.30 -35.32 -4.38
CA GLY A 139 21.78 -35.69 -3.06
C GLY A 139 20.25 -35.74 -3.00
N THR A 140 19.70 -36.64 -2.19
CA THR A 140 18.24 -36.90 -2.12
C THR A 140 17.43 -35.68 -1.68
N LEU A 141 17.88 -34.93 -0.68
CA LEU A 141 17.16 -33.77 -0.15
C LEU A 141 17.07 -32.64 -1.17
N ARG A 142 18.19 -32.34 -1.85
CA ARG A 142 18.23 -31.29 -2.88
C ARG A 142 17.47 -31.67 -4.13
N THR A 143 17.45 -32.96 -4.49
CA THR A 143 16.61 -33.46 -5.59
C THR A 143 15.14 -33.32 -5.24
N LEU A 144 14.72 -33.68 -4.02
CA LEU A 144 13.35 -33.50 -3.57
C LEU A 144 12.94 -32.02 -3.55
N GLU A 145 13.82 -31.13 -3.09
CA GLU A 145 13.57 -29.69 -3.11
C GLU A 145 13.43 -29.15 -4.55
N SER A 146 14.28 -29.61 -5.46
CA SER A 146 14.20 -29.25 -6.88
C SER A 146 12.90 -29.74 -7.52
N LEU A 147 12.55 -31.01 -7.27
CA LEU A 147 11.28 -31.59 -7.72
C LEU A 147 10.09 -30.80 -7.19
N LYS A 148 10.08 -30.44 -5.90
CA LYS A 148 9.02 -29.62 -5.31
C LYS A 148 8.91 -28.25 -6.00
N LYS A 149 10.03 -27.61 -6.30
CA LYS A 149 10.08 -26.33 -7.01
C LYS A 149 9.56 -26.46 -8.46
N ASP A 150 9.92 -27.53 -9.15
CA ASP A 150 9.48 -27.76 -10.51
C ASP A 150 7.99 -28.17 -10.58
N MET A 151 7.49 -28.96 -9.62
CA MET A 151 6.06 -29.20 -9.45
C MET A 151 5.28 -27.92 -9.15
N GLN A 152 5.82 -27.02 -8.32
CA GLN A 152 5.21 -25.71 -8.08
C GLN A 152 5.11 -24.88 -9.36
N LYS A 153 6.16 -24.87 -10.20
CA LYS A 153 6.13 -24.17 -11.50
C LYS A 153 5.13 -24.81 -12.45
N ALA A 154 5.11 -26.14 -12.56
CA ALA A 154 4.17 -26.85 -13.43
C ALA A 154 2.72 -26.56 -13.02
N LEU A 155 2.41 -26.64 -11.73
CA LEU A 155 1.09 -26.30 -11.20
C LEU A 155 0.75 -24.81 -11.37
N PHE A 156 1.73 -23.92 -11.25
CA PHE A 156 1.54 -22.50 -11.54
C PHE A 156 1.10 -22.28 -12.98
N TYR A 157 1.78 -22.92 -13.94
CA TYR A 157 1.40 -22.81 -15.35
C TYR A 157 0.03 -23.41 -15.63
N LEU A 158 -0.28 -24.58 -15.05
CA LEU A 158 -1.55 -25.27 -15.27
C LEU A 158 -2.73 -24.54 -14.60
N VAL A 159 -2.63 -24.24 -13.32
CA VAL A 159 -3.77 -23.75 -12.52
C VAL A 159 -3.98 -22.24 -12.71
N ILE A 160 -2.90 -21.47 -12.82
CA ILE A 160 -2.98 -20.01 -12.90
C ILE A 160 -2.88 -19.58 -14.35
N LYS A 161 -1.75 -19.83 -15.03
CA LYS A 161 -1.53 -19.27 -16.37
C LYS A 161 -2.52 -19.81 -17.41
N ALA A 162 -2.80 -21.11 -17.42
CA ALA A 162 -3.76 -21.66 -18.36
C ALA A 162 -5.16 -21.08 -18.08
N LYS A 163 -5.57 -21.03 -16.81
CA LYS A 163 -6.85 -20.42 -16.43
C LYS A 163 -6.94 -18.94 -16.82
N ASP A 164 -5.91 -18.15 -16.55
CA ASP A 164 -5.85 -16.73 -16.90
C ASP A 164 -5.88 -16.54 -18.42
N ARG A 165 -5.36 -17.50 -19.20
CA ARG A 165 -5.48 -17.49 -20.67
C ARG A 165 -6.90 -17.72 -21.15
N PHE A 166 -7.74 -18.46 -20.41
CA PHE A 166 -9.16 -18.64 -20.75
C PHE A 166 -10.03 -17.50 -20.21
N PHE A 167 -9.83 -17.07 -18.96
CA PHE A 167 -10.77 -16.22 -18.21
C PHE A 167 -10.17 -14.95 -17.58
N GLY A 168 -8.90 -14.63 -17.82
CA GLY A 168 -8.26 -13.43 -17.28
C GLY A 168 -8.78 -12.12 -17.88
N ASP A 169 -8.47 -11.00 -17.23
CA ASP A 169 -9.07 -9.70 -17.60
C ASP A 169 -8.31 -8.95 -18.71
N TYR A 170 -7.05 -9.33 -19.01
CA TYR A 170 -6.19 -8.56 -19.94
C TYR A 170 -5.75 -9.33 -21.20
N PHE A 171 -5.40 -10.62 -21.08
CA PHE A 171 -4.93 -11.45 -22.20
C PHE A 171 -5.60 -12.82 -22.20
N SER A 172 -6.93 -12.83 -22.30
CA SER A 172 -7.72 -14.05 -22.30
C SER A 172 -8.53 -14.26 -23.58
N ILE A 173 -8.90 -15.51 -23.82
CA ILE A 173 -9.83 -15.87 -24.90
C ILE A 173 -11.18 -15.16 -24.69
N LYS A 174 -11.65 -15.02 -23.45
CA LYS A 174 -12.84 -14.23 -23.12
C LYS A 174 -12.73 -12.80 -23.65
N VAL A 175 -11.64 -12.09 -23.32
CA VAL A 175 -11.42 -10.71 -23.76
C VAL A 175 -11.28 -10.65 -25.27
N ALA A 176 -10.60 -11.61 -25.90
CA ALA A 176 -10.51 -11.68 -27.35
C ALA A 176 -11.88 -11.85 -28.03
N ILE A 177 -12.77 -12.67 -27.45
CA ILE A 177 -14.15 -12.84 -27.94
C ILE A 177 -14.93 -11.55 -27.77
N PHE A 178 -14.89 -10.90 -26.60
CA PHE A 178 -15.58 -9.62 -26.39
C PHE A 178 -15.05 -8.50 -27.29
N ALA A 179 -13.73 -8.34 -27.39
CA ALA A 179 -13.13 -7.37 -28.29
C ALA A 179 -13.48 -7.66 -29.77
N PHE A 180 -13.60 -8.94 -30.14
CA PHE A 180 -14.05 -9.32 -31.47
C PHE A 180 -15.54 -9.01 -31.69
N THR A 181 -16.41 -9.21 -30.70
CA THR A 181 -17.82 -8.80 -30.79
C THR A 181 -17.97 -7.29 -30.86
N ASP A 182 -17.18 -6.55 -30.08
CA ASP A 182 -17.18 -5.09 -30.11
C ASP A 182 -16.67 -4.58 -31.46
N PHE A 183 -15.61 -5.20 -32.00
CA PHE A 183 -15.15 -4.93 -33.36
C PHE A 183 -16.24 -5.21 -34.40
N LEU A 184 -16.97 -6.32 -34.29
CA LEU A 184 -18.08 -6.63 -35.19
C LEU A 184 -19.23 -5.63 -35.06
N GLN A 185 -19.53 -5.16 -33.85
CA GLN A 185 -20.52 -4.12 -33.61
C GLN A 185 -20.09 -2.79 -34.22
N VAL A 186 -18.85 -2.34 -33.98
CA VAL A 186 -18.30 -1.13 -34.61
C VAL A 186 -18.27 -1.25 -36.14
N LEU A 187 -17.95 -2.43 -36.66
CA LEU A 187 -17.99 -2.70 -38.11
C LEU A 187 -19.43 -2.59 -38.63
N PHE A 188 -20.41 -3.17 -37.93
CA PHE A 188 -21.82 -3.08 -38.28
C PHE A 188 -22.35 -1.64 -38.19
N ASP A 189 -21.96 -0.91 -37.15
CA ASP A 189 -22.26 0.50 -36.93
C ASP A 189 -21.65 1.37 -38.03
N LEU A 190 -20.45 1.03 -38.54
CA LEU A 190 -19.85 1.69 -39.70
C LEU A 190 -20.66 1.45 -40.98
N PHE A 191 -21.20 0.25 -41.16
CA PHE A 191 -22.01 -0.09 -42.34
C PHE A 191 -23.44 0.47 -42.29
N ILE A 192 -24.03 0.61 -41.10
CA ILE A 192 -25.45 0.97 -40.91
C ILE A 192 -25.62 2.39 -40.34
N GLY A 193 -24.54 3.02 -39.86
CA GLY A 193 -24.53 4.38 -39.33
C GLY A 193 -25.17 4.51 -37.95
N TRP A 194 -25.18 3.44 -37.13
CA TRP A 194 -25.76 3.48 -35.79
C TRP A 194 -24.76 4.08 -34.79
N PRO A 195 -25.07 5.20 -34.10
CA PRO A 195 -24.13 5.81 -33.17
C PRO A 195 -24.04 5.00 -31.87
N HIS A 196 -22.85 4.49 -31.56
CA HIS A 196 -22.55 3.78 -30.32
C HIS A 196 -22.35 4.78 -29.16
N VAL A 197 -23.23 4.74 -28.15
CA VAL A 197 -23.09 5.54 -26.92
C VAL A 197 -21.95 4.96 -26.07
N HIS A 198 -20.96 5.79 -25.72
CA HIS A 198 -19.77 5.36 -24.99
C HIS A 198 -20.09 5.06 -23.50
N GLN A 199 -19.46 4.02 -22.95
CA GLN A 199 -19.65 3.59 -21.55
C GLN A 199 -19.27 4.67 -20.51
N ASP A 200 -18.31 5.54 -20.84
CA ASP A 200 -17.87 6.62 -19.94
C ASP A 200 -18.98 7.64 -19.66
N GLU A 201 -19.92 7.84 -20.59
CA GLU A 201 -21.04 8.74 -20.41
C GLU A 201 -22.12 8.13 -19.49
N ILE A 202 -22.22 6.80 -19.47
CA ILE A 202 -23.09 6.08 -18.53
C ILE A 202 -22.54 6.25 -17.12
N ASP A 203 -21.26 6.00 -16.87
CA ASP A 203 -20.67 6.13 -15.53
C ASP A 203 -20.75 7.56 -15.00
N ARG A 204 -20.56 8.57 -15.87
CA ARG A 204 -20.77 9.97 -15.51
C ARG A 204 -22.23 10.26 -15.15
N ARG A 205 -23.19 9.80 -15.95
CA ARG A 205 -24.62 9.96 -15.64
C ARG A 205 -25.05 9.20 -14.39
N LEU A 206 -24.50 8.02 -14.16
CA LEU A 206 -24.79 7.21 -12.98
C LEU A 206 -24.19 7.86 -11.72
N LEU A 207 -23.03 8.51 -11.85
CA LEU A 207 -22.45 9.32 -10.78
C LEU A 207 -23.29 10.58 -10.53
N GLU A 208 -23.72 11.28 -11.58
CA GLU A 208 -24.60 12.44 -11.50
C GLU A 208 -25.92 12.07 -10.81
N GLU A 209 -26.58 10.99 -11.23
CA GLU A 209 -27.80 10.48 -10.58
C GLU A 209 -27.53 10.11 -9.12
N ARG A 210 -26.42 9.43 -8.80
CA ARG A 210 -26.09 9.07 -7.40
C ARG A 210 -25.81 10.29 -6.52
N LEU A 211 -25.16 11.31 -7.06
CA LEU A 211 -24.90 12.58 -6.37
C LEU A 211 -26.20 13.36 -6.18
N GLU A 212 -27.06 13.37 -7.20
CA GLU A 212 -28.40 13.94 -7.14
C GLU A 212 -29.23 13.24 -6.06
N PHE A 213 -29.28 11.90 -6.04
CA PHE A 213 -29.95 11.13 -4.99
C PHE A 213 -29.39 11.38 -3.58
N SER A 214 -28.07 11.56 -3.43
CA SER A 214 -27.46 11.82 -2.12
C SER A 214 -27.75 13.23 -1.59
N THR A 215 -28.03 14.19 -2.46
CA THR A 215 -28.30 15.59 -2.10
C THR A 215 -29.79 15.89 -2.01
N SER A 216 -30.62 15.23 -2.82
CA SER A 216 -32.09 15.36 -2.84
C SER A 216 -32.78 14.84 -1.58
N ASP A 217 -32.10 13.97 -0.85
CA ASP A 217 -32.65 13.25 0.31
C ASP A 217 -32.58 14.05 1.63
N LEU A 218 -31.85 15.17 1.67
CA LEU A 218 -31.77 16.04 2.84
C LEU A 218 -32.92 17.03 2.84
N THR A 219 -34.03 16.64 3.46
CA THR A 219 -35.18 17.52 3.65
C THR A 219 -34.95 18.44 4.84
N VAL A 220 -35.17 19.74 4.68
CA VAL A 220 -35.17 20.67 5.82
C VAL A 220 -36.48 20.51 6.60
N LYS A 221 -36.42 20.52 7.94
CA LYS A 221 -37.65 20.52 8.78
C LYS A 221 -38.59 21.63 8.30
N SER A 222 -39.90 21.37 8.25
CA SER A 222 -40.90 22.35 7.77
C SER A 222 -40.78 23.73 8.43
N THR A 223 -40.32 23.78 9.69
CA THR A 223 -40.06 24.99 10.46
C THR A 223 -38.94 25.87 9.90
N ASN A 224 -37.93 25.28 9.25
CA ASN A 224 -36.76 25.98 8.71
C ASN A 224 -36.84 26.19 7.19
N ARG A 225 -37.95 25.80 6.55
CA ARG A 225 -38.14 25.91 5.10
C ARG A 225 -38.15 27.37 4.62
N GLN A 226 -38.75 28.28 5.40
CA GLN A 226 -38.78 29.70 5.08
C GLN A 226 -37.37 30.34 5.13
N ILE A 227 -36.52 29.89 6.06
CA ILE A 227 -35.11 30.34 6.18
C ILE A 227 -34.28 29.79 5.02
N LEU A 228 -34.58 28.55 4.59
CA LEU A 228 -33.95 27.97 3.41
C LEU A 228 -34.34 28.73 2.14
N GLU A 229 -35.64 29.03 1.97
CA GLU A 229 -36.16 29.79 0.82
C GLU A 229 -35.60 31.21 0.81
N SER A 230 -35.47 31.89 1.95
CA SER A 230 -34.84 33.21 2.02
C SER A 230 -33.33 33.17 1.73
N PHE A 231 -32.63 32.12 2.18
CA PHE A 231 -31.22 31.89 1.84
C PHE A 231 -31.03 31.62 0.35
N TRP A 232 -31.84 30.75 -0.26
CA TRP A 232 -31.77 30.47 -1.69
C TRP A 232 -32.09 31.71 -2.52
N ASN A 233 -33.12 32.47 -2.14
CA ASN A 233 -33.45 33.73 -2.83
C ASN A 233 -32.30 34.75 -2.75
N TYR A 234 -31.55 34.77 -1.64
CA TYR A 234 -30.36 35.60 -1.49
C TYR A 234 -29.21 35.11 -2.37
N VAL A 235 -28.88 33.81 -2.33
CA VAL A 235 -27.81 33.21 -3.15
C VAL A 235 -28.11 33.33 -4.64
N GLU A 236 -29.36 33.12 -5.03
CA GLU A 236 -29.84 33.29 -6.40
C GLU A 236 -29.63 34.74 -6.86
N ARG A 237 -30.02 35.74 -6.05
CA ARG A 237 -29.74 37.15 -6.37
C ARG A 237 -28.25 37.45 -6.48
N VAL A 238 -27.43 36.96 -5.54
CA VAL A 238 -25.97 37.11 -5.58
C VAL A 238 -25.38 36.50 -6.85
N SER A 239 -25.89 35.35 -7.29
CA SER A 239 -25.40 34.66 -8.49
C SER A 239 -25.66 35.39 -9.81
N TYR A 240 -26.67 36.27 -9.85
CA TYR A 240 -26.99 37.10 -11.01
C TYR A 240 -26.29 38.47 -11.00
N LEU A 241 -25.58 38.82 -9.92
CA LEU A 241 -24.90 40.11 -9.80
C LEU A 241 -23.45 40.04 -10.31
N PRO A 242 -22.97 41.08 -11.01
CA PRO A 242 -21.55 41.24 -11.34
C PRO A 242 -20.69 41.26 -10.07
N GLU A 243 -19.49 40.68 -10.13
CA GLU A 243 -18.55 40.52 -8.99
C GLU A 243 -18.21 41.83 -8.25
N ASP A 244 -18.49 42.98 -8.87
CA ASP A 244 -18.19 44.32 -8.35
C ASP A 244 -19.24 44.87 -7.37
N ILE A 245 -20.40 44.22 -7.20
CA ILE A 245 -21.49 44.70 -6.35
C ILE A 245 -21.52 43.95 -5.01
N ASN A 246 -21.06 44.61 -3.94
CA ASN A 246 -21.10 44.08 -2.58
C ASN A 246 -22.49 44.26 -1.94
N LEU A 247 -23.39 43.28 -2.14
CA LEU A 247 -24.70 43.20 -1.47
C LEU A 247 -24.64 43.20 0.07
N ALA A 248 -23.49 42.92 0.66
CA ALA A 248 -23.30 42.90 2.11
C ALA A 248 -23.46 44.28 2.77
N GLU A 249 -23.31 45.38 2.01
CA GLU A 249 -23.45 46.75 2.52
C GLU A 249 -24.89 47.27 2.47
N GLU A 250 -25.74 46.77 1.57
CA GLU A 250 -27.10 47.31 1.35
C GLU A 250 -28.22 46.59 2.13
N GLU A 251 -28.15 45.26 2.30
CA GLU A 251 -29.22 44.47 2.96
C GLU A 251 -28.88 44.01 4.39
N GLY A 252 -27.72 44.40 4.91
CA GLY A 252 -27.22 43.91 6.19
C GLY A 252 -26.71 42.46 6.13
N GLN A 253 -26.58 41.82 7.29
CA GLN A 253 -25.90 40.52 7.43
C GLN A 253 -26.63 39.41 6.64
N ALA A 254 -25.88 38.74 5.76
CA ALA A 254 -26.38 37.65 4.91
C ALA A 254 -27.18 36.61 5.73
N PRO A 255 -28.34 36.13 5.21
CA PRO A 255 -29.12 35.10 5.88
C PRO A 255 -28.24 33.87 6.11
N MET A 256 -28.21 33.35 7.34
CA MET A 256 -27.41 32.16 7.64
C MET A 256 -28.11 30.91 7.10
N PRO A 257 -27.36 29.99 6.45
CA PRO A 257 -27.96 28.76 5.93
C PRO A 257 -28.57 27.94 7.06
N PRO A 258 -29.71 27.26 6.83
CA PRO A 258 -30.30 26.39 7.83
C PRO A 258 -29.38 25.17 8.00
N PHE A 259 -28.73 25.08 9.15
CA PHE A 259 -27.79 24.00 9.41
C PHE A 259 -28.46 22.68 9.84
N THR A 260 -29.78 22.65 10.02
CA THR A 260 -30.50 21.46 10.51
C THR A 260 -31.29 20.80 9.37
N PHE A 261 -30.82 19.64 8.94
CA PHE A 261 -31.41 18.82 7.91
C PHE A 261 -32.05 17.56 8.50
N VAL A 262 -32.87 16.87 7.74
CA VAL A 262 -33.50 15.62 8.11
C VAL A 262 -33.23 14.61 7.01
N THR A 263 -32.68 13.45 7.38
CA THR A 263 -32.49 12.34 6.43
C THR A 263 -33.84 11.74 6.04
N PRO A 264 -33.91 10.94 4.96
CA PRO A 264 -35.12 10.19 4.60
C PRO A 264 -35.59 9.25 5.72
N SER A 265 -34.67 8.81 6.57
CA SER A 265 -34.93 8.01 7.77
C SER A 265 -35.46 8.84 8.96
N LYS A 266 -35.78 10.12 8.76
CA LYS A 266 -36.25 11.08 9.76
C LYS A 266 -35.24 11.38 10.88
N LEU A 267 -33.94 11.16 10.65
CA LEU A 267 -32.90 11.55 11.60
C LEU A 267 -32.53 13.01 11.40
N PRO A 268 -32.58 13.86 12.44
CA PRO A 268 -32.10 15.23 12.34
C PRO A 268 -30.57 15.22 12.26
N ILE A 269 -30.01 15.84 11.21
CA ILE A 269 -28.59 16.10 11.05
C ILE A 269 -28.37 17.59 11.31
N ASP A 270 -27.46 17.90 12.23
CA ASP A 270 -27.02 19.26 12.50
C ASP A 270 -25.63 19.49 11.91
N LEU A 271 -25.56 20.25 10.83
CA LEU A 271 -24.33 20.58 10.12
C LEU A 271 -23.51 21.68 10.82
N ARG A 272 -24.02 22.29 11.90
CA ARG A 272 -23.24 23.27 12.70
C ARG A 272 -21.97 22.68 13.29
N LEU A 273 -21.91 21.36 13.44
CA LEU A 273 -20.71 20.66 13.89
C LEU A 273 -19.51 20.80 12.93
N TYR A 274 -19.76 21.16 11.67
CA TYR A 274 -18.72 21.37 10.66
C TYR A 274 -18.21 22.82 10.61
N ASP A 275 -18.78 23.73 11.40
CA ASP A 275 -18.21 25.05 11.60
C ASP A 275 -17.01 24.95 12.55
N ASN A 276 -15.81 25.19 12.00
CA ASN A 276 -14.55 25.13 12.73
C ASN A 276 -14.52 26.09 13.93
N GLN A 277 -15.08 27.29 13.81
CA GLN A 277 -15.04 28.29 14.89
C GLN A 277 -15.92 27.89 16.07
N LEU A 278 -17.09 27.35 15.77
CA LEU A 278 -18.01 26.86 16.79
C LEU A 278 -17.45 25.62 17.49
N LEU A 279 -16.84 24.71 16.72
CA LEU A 279 -16.22 23.50 17.27
C LEU A 279 -15.05 23.83 18.20
N GLU A 280 -14.17 24.77 17.83
CA GLU A 280 -13.07 25.21 18.69
C GLU A 280 -13.55 25.72 20.05
N ARG A 281 -14.62 26.52 20.08
CA ARG A 281 -15.24 27.01 21.33
C ARG A 281 -15.79 25.86 22.17
N CYS A 282 -16.48 24.90 21.55
CA CYS A 282 -16.97 23.71 22.25
C CYS A 282 -15.83 22.83 22.79
N LEU A 283 -14.72 22.69 22.05
CA LEU A 283 -13.57 21.88 22.46
C LEU A 283 -12.89 22.42 23.72
N VAL A 284 -12.80 23.74 23.89
CA VAL A 284 -12.26 24.34 25.13
C VAL A 284 -13.07 23.90 26.35
N VAL A 285 -14.39 23.95 26.26
CA VAL A 285 -15.30 23.54 27.34
C VAL A 285 -15.24 22.03 27.57
N ILE A 286 -15.21 21.23 26.50
CA ILE A 286 -15.07 19.76 26.61
C ILE A 286 -13.76 19.36 27.27
N ASN A 287 -12.65 20.04 26.96
CA ASN A 287 -11.36 19.77 27.59
C ASN A 287 -11.35 20.07 29.09
N GLN A 288 -12.14 21.06 29.52
CA GLN A 288 -12.37 21.33 30.95
C GLN A 288 -13.19 20.20 31.60
N LEU A 289 -14.33 19.85 31.01
CA LEU A 289 -15.20 18.76 31.50
C LEU A 289 -14.48 17.42 31.54
N ARG A 290 -13.60 17.15 30.58
CA ARG A 290 -12.78 15.94 30.53
C ARG A 290 -11.87 15.83 31.76
N ARG A 291 -11.29 16.93 32.23
CA ARG A 291 -10.44 16.92 33.44
C ARG A 291 -11.28 16.59 34.66
N GLU A 292 -12.44 17.23 34.81
CA GLU A 292 -13.36 17.00 35.92
C GLU A 292 -13.89 15.56 35.97
N VAL A 293 -14.23 14.99 34.81
CA VAL A 293 -14.74 13.61 34.70
C VAL A 293 -13.65 12.55 34.90
N HIS A 294 -12.38 12.88 34.67
CA HIS A 294 -11.28 11.91 34.81
C HIS A 294 -10.92 11.62 36.28
N GLU A 295 -11.21 12.54 37.20
CA GLU A 295 -10.75 12.45 38.58
C GLU A 295 -11.49 11.36 39.40
N GLY A 296 -10.72 10.52 40.09
CA GLY A 296 -11.14 9.74 41.28
C GLY A 296 -12.00 8.48 41.09
N TRP A 297 -12.63 8.24 39.95
CA TRP A 297 -13.58 7.11 39.82
C TRP A 297 -12.98 5.82 39.27
N PHE A 298 -11.90 5.91 38.47
CA PHE A 298 -11.39 4.77 37.71
C PHE A 298 -10.80 3.68 38.61
N ASP A 299 -10.14 4.04 39.72
CA ASP A 299 -9.51 3.07 40.63
C ASP A 299 -10.53 2.22 41.40
N GLY A 300 -11.64 2.83 41.84
CA GLY A 300 -12.75 2.11 42.47
C GLY A 300 -13.46 1.18 41.49
N PHE A 301 -13.69 1.66 40.26
CA PHE A 301 -14.27 0.87 39.18
C PHE A 301 -13.38 -0.32 38.78
N LYS A 302 -12.07 -0.09 38.64
CA LYS A 302 -11.09 -1.15 38.34
C LYS A 302 -11.07 -2.21 39.44
N SER A 303 -11.08 -1.80 40.71
CA SER A 303 -11.02 -2.73 41.85
C SER A 303 -12.25 -3.64 41.94
N THR A 304 -13.45 -3.08 41.73
CA THR A 304 -14.71 -3.85 41.69
C THR A 304 -14.79 -4.80 40.50
N LEU A 305 -14.37 -4.36 39.31
CA LEU A 305 -14.31 -5.21 38.12
C LEU A 305 -13.27 -6.32 38.26
N CYS A 306 -12.08 -6.03 38.78
CA CYS A 306 -11.06 -7.04 39.08
C CYS A 306 -11.61 -8.13 40.01
N ALA A 307 -12.33 -7.75 41.07
CA ALA A 307 -12.93 -8.71 42.00
C ALA A 307 -13.95 -9.62 41.27
N SER A 308 -14.84 -9.03 40.46
CA SER A 308 -15.86 -9.77 39.70
C SER A 308 -15.30 -10.70 38.62
N LEU A 309 -14.20 -10.29 37.96
CA LEU A 309 -13.57 -11.06 36.88
C LEU A 309 -12.71 -12.20 37.44
N LYS A 310 -12.06 -11.99 38.60
CA LYS A 310 -11.36 -13.03 39.35
C LYS A 310 -12.32 -14.11 39.87
N SER A 311 -13.50 -13.74 40.36
CA SER A 311 -14.54 -14.73 40.73
C SER A 311 -15.07 -15.52 39.53
N SER A 312 -14.92 -15.00 38.30
CA SER A 312 -15.32 -15.68 37.07
C SER A 312 -14.23 -16.56 36.43
N GLY A 313 -13.03 -16.63 37.02
CA GLY A 313 -11.95 -17.52 36.58
C GLY A 313 -11.25 -17.11 35.26
N LYS A 314 -11.36 -15.85 34.83
CA LYS A 314 -10.70 -15.37 33.60
C LYS A 314 -9.21 -15.13 33.80
N THR A 315 -8.44 -15.22 32.72
CA THR A 315 -7.00 -14.95 32.76
C THR A 315 -6.73 -13.47 33.01
N ASP A 316 -5.55 -13.15 33.59
CA ASP A 316 -5.16 -11.77 33.88
C ASP A 316 -5.09 -10.88 32.62
N ALA A 317 -4.78 -11.47 31.46
CA ALA A 317 -4.74 -10.76 30.17
C ALA A 317 -6.15 -10.38 29.69
N GLU A 318 -7.08 -11.33 29.68
CA GLU A 318 -8.49 -11.08 29.34
C GLU A 318 -9.15 -10.10 30.31
N THR A 319 -8.78 -10.17 31.59
CA THR A 319 -9.27 -9.27 32.63
C THR A 319 -8.87 -7.82 32.34
N LYS A 320 -7.63 -7.57 31.92
CA LYS A 320 -7.16 -6.24 31.53
C LYS A 320 -7.92 -5.69 30.33
N GLU A 321 -8.08 -6.46 29.25
CA GLU A 321 -8.83 -6.02 28.06
C GLU A 321 -10.28 -5.65 28.39
N ILE A 322 -10.96 -6.46 29.20
CA ILE A 322 -12.33 -6.20 29.62
C ILE A 322 -12.42 -4.93 30.46
N ILE A 323 -11.47 -4.70 31.38
CA ILE A 323 -11.42 -3.47 32.19
C ILE A 323 -11.24 -2.25 31.31
N TYR A 324 -10.33 -2.29 30.33
CA TYR A 324 -10.13 -1.16 29.41
C TYR A 324 -11.38 -0.90 28.56
N ALA A 325 -11.98 -1.93 27.96
CA ALA A 325 -13.16 -1.77 27.11
C ALA A 325 -14.37 -1.23 27.90
N ARG A 326 -14.59 -1.75 29.13
CA ARG A 326 -15.71 -1.31 29.97
C ARG A 326 -15.45 0.04 30.62
N GLY A 327 -14.21 0.32 30.99
CA GLY A 327 -13.78 1.63 31.50
C GLY A 327 -13.96 2.73 30.46
N LEU A 328 -13.63 2.48 29.20
CA LEU A 328 -13.84 3.46 28.12
C LEU A 328 -15.32 3.79 27.92
N ARG A 329 -16.21 2.80 27.99
CA ARG A 329 -17.67 3.02 27.88
C ARG A 329 -18.22 3.79 29.08
N GLU A 330 -17.77 3.46 30.27
CA GLU A 330 -18.18 4.15 31.50
C GLU A 330 -17.68 5.61 31.49
N TYR A 331 -16.45 5.83 31.04
CA TYR A 331 -15.89 7.17 30.82
C TYR A 331 -16.73 7.97 29.81
N ALA A 332 -17.03 7.39 28.64
CA ALA A 332 -17.84 8.04 27.62
C ALA A 332 -19.24 8.40 28.16
N THR A 333 -19.88 7.50 28.91
CA THR A 333 -21.20 7.74 29.52
C THR A 333 -21.17 8.90 30.51
N ARG A 334 -20.14 8.97 31.35
CA ARG A 334 -19.96 10.07 32.32
C ARG A 334 -19.67 11.39 31.63
N LEU A 335 -18.84 11.38 30.58
CA LEU A 335 -18.54 12.57 29.78
C LEU A 335 -19.79 13.07 29.05
N PHE A 336 -20.59 12.19 28.45
CA PHE A 336 -21.85 12.57 27.80
C PHE A 336 -22.86 13.16 28.80
N LYS A 337 -22.91 12.63 30.02
CA LYS A 337 -23.72 13.22 31.09
C LYS A 337 -23.22 14.62 31.47
N ALA A 338 -21.91 14.79 31.67
CA ALA A 338 -21.31 16.09 31.96
C ALA A 338 -21.50 17.12 30.84
N ILE A 339 -21.47 16.70 29.57
CA ILE A 339 -21.76 17.55 28.41
C ILE A 339 -23.22 18.00 28.41
N ARG A 340 -24.16 17.10 28.75
CA ARG A 340 -25.59 17.41 28.82
C ARG A 340 -25.91 18.41 29.94
N ASP A 341 -25.23 18.25 31.08
CA ASP A 341 -25.43 19.06 32.28
C ASP A 341 -24.66 20.40 32.25
N SER A 342 -23.81 20.65 31.23
CA SER A 342 -22.97 21.85 31.15
C SER A 342 -23.74 23.07 30.63
N GLU A 343 -23.89 24.09 31.49
CA GLU A 343 -24.47 25.39 31.12
C GLU A 343 -23.63 26.14 30.08
N ALA A 344 -22.30 25.99 30.09
CA ALA A 344 -21.40 26.65 29.15
C ALA A 344 -21.60 26.16 27.70
N ILE A 345 -21.92 24.88 27.50
CA ILE A 345 -22.25 24.33 26.18
C ILE A 345 -23.63 24.80 25.73
N GLN A 346 -24.60 24.84 26.64
CA GLN A 346 -25.95 25.36 26.38
C GLN A 346 -25.93 26.85 26.01
N ALA A 347 -25.03 27.63 26.62
CA ALA A 347 -24.84 29.05 26.32
C ALA A 347 -24.26 29.31 24.92
N ILE A 348 -23.42 28.40 24.39
CA ILE A 348 -22.91 28.50 23.01
C ILE A 348 -24.04 28.19 22.01
N SER A 349 -24.76 27.09 22.24
CA SER A 349 -25.95 26.74 21.47
C SER A 349 -26.75 25.65 22.19
N PRO A 350 -28.08 25.80 22.34
CA PRO A 350 -28.91 24.89 23.16
C PRO A 350 -29.02 23.46 22.60
N THR A 351 -28.63 23.23 21.34
CA THR A 351 -28.80 21.95 20.64
C THR A 351 -27.48 21.28 20.24
N ILE A 352 -26.34 21.97 20.41
CA ILE A 352 -25.02 21.47 19.99
C ILE A 352 -24.53 20.31 20.86
N GLY A 353 -24.86 20.33 22.16
CA GLY A 353 -24.43 19.28 23.10
C GLY A 353 -24.98 17.90 22.72
N GLU A 354 -26.25 17.82 22.34
CA GLU A 354 -26.87 16.56 21.92
C GLU A 354 -26.34 16.11 20.55
N ALA A 355 -26.08 17.04 19.62
CA ALA A 355 -25.47 16.72 18.33
C ALA A 355 -24.04 16.15 18.50
N LEU A 356 -23.25 16.72 19.42
CA LEU A 356 -21.91 16.21 19.76
C LEU A 356 -21.96 14.81 20.37
N ILE A 357 -22.92 14.54 21.26
CA ILE A 357 -23.13 13.22 21.86
C ILE A 357 -23.55 12.21 20.78
N GLN A 358 -24.46 12.57 19.87
CA GLN A 358 -24.88 11.71 18.77
C GLN A 358 -23.71 11.38 17.82
N GLN A 359 -22.89 12.37 17.48
CA GLN A 359 -21.72 12.13 16.64
C GLN A 359 -20.66 11.27 17.35
N ALA A 360 -20.42 11.53 18.64
CA ALA A 360 -19.47 10.75 19.43
C ALA A 360 -19.93 9.29 19.62
N THR A 361 -21.21 9.07 19.94
CA THR A 361 -21.80 7.73 20.07
C THR A 361 -21.76 6.97 18.74
N PHE A 362 -22.07 7.63 17.63
CA PHE A 362 -21.92 7.04 16.30
C PHE A 362 -20.46 6.67 16.01
N SER A 363 -19.51 7.56 16.29
CA SER A 363 -18.08 7.29 16.07
C SER A 363 -17.58 6.11 16.92
N LEU A 364 -18.06 6.00 18.17
CA LEU A 364 -17.73 4.89 19.06
C LEU A 364 -18.30 3.58 18.53
N ALA A 365 -19.57 3.56 18.11
CA ALA A 365 -20.20 2.39 17.52
C ALA A 365 -19.48 1.94 16.24
N VAL A 366 -19.10 2.87 15.36
CA VAL A 366 -18.32 2.57 14.15
C VAL A 366 -16.94 2.01 14.51
N ALA A 367 -16.25 2.59 15.49
CA ALA A 367 -14.94 2.11 15.94
C ALA A 367 -15.03 0.69 16.53
N GLU A 368 -16.04 0.41 17.36
CA GLU A 368 -16.30 -0.90 17.95
C GLU A 368 -16.64 -1.94 16.89
N SER A 369 -17.55 -1.61 15.95
CA SER A 369 -17.90 -2.50 14.84
C SER A 369 -16.70 -2.78 13.94
N LYS A 370 -15.87 -1.77 13.65
CA LYS A 370 -14.62 -1.94 12.88
C LYS A 370 -13.64 -2.85 13.61
N ALA A 371 -13.46 -2.67 14.92
CA ALA A 371 -12.59 -3.50 15.73
C ALA A 371 -13.07 -4.96 15.75
N SER A 372 -14.36 -5.19 16.02
CA SER A 372 -14.99 -6.50 16.01
C SER A 372 -14.88 -7.20 14.66
N LEU A 373 -15.20 -6.49 13.57
CA LEU A 373 -15.07 -7.00 12.21
C LEU A 373 -13.62 -7.34 11.88
N SER A 374 -12.66 -6.51 12.29
CA SER A 374 -11.23 -6.76 12.08
C SER A 374 -10.74 -7.99 12.82
N ALA A 375 -11.12 -8.17 14.08
CA ALA A 375 -10.76 -9.33 14.89
C ALA A 375 -11.38 -10.62 14.30
N SER A 376 -12.66 -10.57 13.93
CA SER A 376 -13.36 -11.68 13.27
C SER A 376 -12.70 -12.05 11.94
N TRP A 377 -12.33 -11.04 11.14
CA TRP A 377 -11.63 -11.25 9.88
C TRP A 377 -10.25 -11.86 10.07
N LEU A 378 -9.46 -11.38 11.04
CA LEU A 378 -8.13 -11.91 11.33
C LEU A 378 -8.18 -13.37 11.78
N ALA A 379 -9.12 -13.71 12.66
CA ALA A 379 -9.34 -15.09 13.09
C ALA A 379 -9.76 -15.99 11.91
N HIS A 380 -10.70 -15.52 11.08
CA HIS A 380 -11.15 -16.25 9.90
C HIS A 380 -10.01 -16.43 8.88
N LYS A 381 -9.21 -15.39 8.64
CA LYS A 381 -8.03 -15.44 7.78
C LYS A 381 -7.05 -16.49 8.29
N ALA A 382 -6.64 -16.44 9.56
CA ALA A 382 -5.70 -17.40 10.13
C ALA A 382 -6.19 -18.85 10.00
N ALA A 383 -7.48 -19.10 10.29
CA ALA A 383 -8.10 -20.41 10.12
C ALA A 383 -8.13 -20.86 8.65
N ALA A 384 -8.46 -19.96 7.72
CA ALA A 384 -8.46 -20.23 6.29
C ALA A 384 -7.06 -20.54 5.76
N GLU A 385 -6.03 -19.79 6.18
CA GLU A 385 -4.63 -20.03 5.81
C GLU A 385 -4.16 -21.40 6.31
N LEU A 386 -4.46 -21.75 7.57
CA LEU A 386 -4.12 -23.05 8.14
C LEU A 386 -4.80 -24.20 7.38
N ARG A 387 -6.09 -24.05 7.05
CA ARG A 387 -6.85 -25.02 6.26
C ARG A 387 -6.24 -25.20 4.87
N MET A 388 -5.93 -24.12 4.16
CA MET A 388 -5.35 -24.18 2.82
C MET A 388 -3.94 -24.79 2.82
N LYS A 389 -3.12 -24.46 3.83
CA LYS A 389 -1.78 -25.06 3.99
C LYS A 389 -1.86 -26.57 4.22
N LYS A 390 -2.87 -27.05 4.96
CA LYS A 390 -3.12 -28.48 5.20
C LYS A 390 -3.64 -29.20 3.95
N THR A 391 -4.63 -28.63 3.26
CA THR A 391 -5.28 -29.29 2.11
C THR A 391 -4.41 -29.25 0.84
N HIS A 392 -3.68 -28.15 0.60
CA HIS A 392 -2.91 -27.96 -0.62
C HIS A 392 -1.49 -27.39 -0.36
N PRO A 393 -0.55 -28.19 0.17
CA PRO A 393 0.76 -27.70 0.58
C PRO A 393 1.63 -27.18 -0.59
N ILE A 394 1.52 -27.79 -1.77
CA ILE A 394 2.31 -27.40 -2.97
C ILE A 394 1.70 -26.14 -3.62
N LEU A 395 0.37 -26.02 -3.66
CA LEU A 395 -0.29 -24.81 -4.18
C LEU A 395 -0.14 -23.62 -3.23
N TRP A 396 -0.13 -23.86 -1.92
CA TRP A 396 0.07 -22.82 -0.92
C TRP A 396 1.39 -22.06 -1.09
N SER A 397 2.45 -22.75 -1.55
CA SER A 397 3.73 -22.11 -1.88
C SER A 397 3.66 -21.15 -3.06
N ILE A 398 2.62 -21.21 -3.88
CA ILE A 398 2.44 -20.34 -5.04
C ILE A 398 1.77 -19.02 -4.59
N PRO A 399 2.46 -17.85 -4.65
CA PRO A 399 1.95 -16.60 -4.10
C PRO A 399 0.67 -16.11 -4.78
N GLN A 400 0.58 -16.26 -6.10
CA GLN A 400 -0.59 -15.82 -6.88
C GLN A 400 -1.84 -16.65 -6.55
N TRP A 401 -1.70 -17.98 -6.41
CA TRP A 401 -2.80 -18.86 -6.00
C TRP A 401 -3.29 -18.48 -4.60
N ARG A 402 -2.36 -18.26 -3.66
CA ARG A 402 -2.67 -17.80 -2.31
C ARG A 402 -3.46 -16.49 -2.33
N LYS A 403 -3.01 -15.49 -3.10
CA LYS A 403 -3.70 -14.20 -3.22
C LYS A 403 -5.13 -14.36 -3.73
N GLN A 404 -5.33 -15.09 -4.83
CA GLN A 404 -6.66 -15.32 -5.42
C GLN A 404 -7.60 -16.03 -4.43
N HIS A 405 -7.12 -17.07 -3.74
CA HIS A 405 -7.92 -17.81 -2.76
C HIS A 405 -8.19 -17.00 -1.48
N MET A 406 -7.27 -16.14 -1.05
CA MET A 406 -7.50 -15.21 0.07
C MET A 406 -8.53 -14.14 -0.28
N VAL A 407 -8.53 -13.63 -1.52
CA VAL A 407 -9.57 -12.71 -1.99
C VAL A 407 -10.94 -13.40 -1.99
N LYS A 408 -11.03 -14.65 -2.48
CA LYS A 408 -12.28 -15.43 -2.41
C LYS A 408 -12.74 -15.70 -0.98
N ALA A 409 -11.81 -16.01 -0.08
CA ALA A 409 -12.12 -16.19 1.34
C ALA A 409 -12.62 -14.87 1.97
N LYS A 410 -12.05 -13.73 1.57
CA LYS A 410 -12.50 -12.40 1.98
C LYS A 410 -13.91 -12.10 1.49
N THR A 411 -14.18 -12.30 0.20
CA THR A 411 -15.52 -12.04 -0.36
C THR A 411 -16.57 -12.95 0.26
N ALA A 412 -16.26 -14.23 0.48
CA ALA A 412 -17.15 -15.17 1.17
C ALA A 412 -17.41 -14.76 2.63
N PHE A 413 -16.37 -14.31 3.35
CA PHE A 413 -16.51 -13.77 4.70
C PHE A 413 -17.41 -12.53 4.71
N MET A 414 -17.12 -11.53 3.87
CA MET A 414 -17.93 -10.31 3.78
C MET A 414 -19.39 -10.63 3.45
N LYS A 415 -19.65 -11.51 2.47
CA LYS A 415 -21.02 -11.95 2.13
C LYS A 415 -21.73 -12.61 3.31
N LYS A 416 -21.03 -13.41 4.11
CA LYS A 416 -21.57 -14.05 5.32
C LYS A 416 -21.83 -13.03 6.44
N SER A 417 -20.96 -12.04 6.61
CA SER A 417 -21.11 -10.99 7.61
C SER A 417 -22.30 -10.08 7.29
N TYR A 418 -22.41 -9.58 6.06
CA TYR A 418 -23.58 -8.80 5.61
C TYR A 418 -24.87 -9.63 5.56
N GLY A 419 -24.78 -10.92 5.22
CA GLY A 419 -25.93 -11.83 5.21
C GLY A 419 -26.47 -12.15 6.61
N LYS A 420 -25.60 -12.14 7.64
CA LYS A 420 -26.00 -12.30 9.04
C LYS A 420 -26.62 -11.03 9.64
N GLU A 421 -26.23 -9.84 9.19
CA GLU A 421 -26.86 -8.59 9.64
C GLU A 421 -28.32 -8.43 9.16
N LYS A 422 -28.71 -9.09 8.06
CA LYS A 422 -30.14 -9.20 7.69
C LYS A 422 -30.94 -10.11 8.63
N VAL A 423 -30.27 -10.89 9.49
CA VAL A 423 -30.88 -11.85 10.42
C VAL A 423 -30.16 -11.75 11.77
N CYS A 424 -30.29 -10.62 12.47
CA CYS A 424 -30.16 -10.58 13.94
C CYS A 424 -30.77 -9.30 14.55
N PRO A 425 -31.19 -9.37 15.82
CA PRO A 425 -32.35 -8.65 16.34
C PRO A 425 -31.95 -7.36 17.06
N LEU A 426 -32.53 -6.23 16.65
CA LEU A 426 -32.48 -4.97 17.42
C LEU A 426 -33.53 -4.89 18.53
N HIS A 427 -34.27 -5.97 18.79
CA HIS A 427 -35.19 -6.10 19.94
C HIS A 427 -34.67 -7.13 20.95
N SER A 428 -33.62 -6.81 21.71
CA SER A 428 -33.34 -7.45 23.02
C SER A 428 -32.09 -6.85 23.64
N THR A 429 -32.18 -5.63 24.21
CA THR A 429 -31.40 -5.19 25.40
C THR A 429 -31.74 -3.76 25.88
N MET A 430 -32.95 -3.25 25.63
CA MET A 430 -33.40 -1.97 26.22
C MET A 430 -34.83 -2.02 26.78
N GLY A 431 -35.27 -3.21 27.20
CA GLY A 431 -36.60 -3.42 27.77
C GLY A 431 -36.57 -4.30 29.00
N GLN A 432 -35.85 -3.90 30.05
CA GLN A 432 -35.96 -4.48 31.38
C GLN A 432 -35.40 -3.50 32.43
N ALA A 433 -36.08 -2.37 32.63
CA ALA A 433 -35.84 -1.50 33.78
C ALA A 433 -37.00 -0.54 34.10
N VAL A 434 -38.26 -0.88 33.80
CA VAL A 434 -39.42 -0.12 34.32
C VAL A 434 -40.62 -1.07 34.42
N ALA A 435 -40.75 -1.78 35.54
CA ALA A 435 -42.02 -2.30 36.07
C ALA A 435 -41.75 -3.13 37.34
N SER A 436 -41.49 -2.46 38.46
CA SER A 436 -41.89 -2.97 39.79
C SER A 436 -41.77 -1.86 40.83
N SER A 437 -42.70 -0.91 40.77
CA SER A 437 -43.14 -0.12 41.91
C SER A 437 -44.59 0.27 41.62
N LYS A 438 -45.49 -0.54 42.15
CA LYS A 438 -46.73 -0.06 42.75
C LYS A 438 -46.53 -0.12 44.25
#